data_AF-A0A7C6TWL6-F1
#
_entry.id   AF-A0A7C6TWL6-F1
#
_cell.length_a   1.000
_cell.length_b   1.000
_cell.length_c   1.000
_cell.angle_alpha   90.00
_cell.angle_beta   90.00
_cell.angle_gamma   90.00
#
_symmetry.space_group_name_H-M   'P 1'
#
loop_
_entity.id
_entity.type
_entity.pdbx_description
1 polymer ?
#
loop_
_entity_poly.entity_id
_entity_poly.type
_entity_poly.pdbx_seq_one_letter_code
_entity_poly.pdbx_strand_id
1 'polypeptide(L)'
;ALSVPDIDSYIGLAHTLFALEDIYGLTVEETPDGEICLKIKNNRGRSTEELLKILAAWKEQADKCKSGEITKDTYDEWRYNYPKYDTTRIWAKVPSQELSDAMVEAFKDKLKDM
;
A
#
# COMPACT_ATOMS: atom_id res chain seq x y z
N ALA A 1 -23.51 9.65 -10.47
CA ALA A 1 -22.41 8.70 -10.77
C ALA A 1 -21.24 9.12 -9.90
N LEU A 2 -20.73 8.23 -9.04
CA LEU A 2 -19.53 8.49 -8.26
C LEU A 2 -18.36 8.43 -9.24
N SER A 3 -17.87 9.58 -9.68
CA SER A 3 -16.70 9.67 -10.55
C SER A 3 -15.53 9.04 -9.81
N VAL A 4 -15.00 7.95 -10.36
CA VAL A 4 -13.74 7.36 -9.93
C VAL A 4 -12.72 8.50 -9.88
N PRO A 5 -12.13 8.82 -8.71
CA PRO A 5 -11.16 9.89 -8.62
C PRO A 5 -10.01 9.58 -9.56
N ASP A 6 -9.71 10.51 -10.45
CA ASP A 6 -8.51 10.40 -11.28
C ASP A 6 -7.29 10.54 -10.37
N ILE A 7 -6.76 9.42 -9.87
CA ILE A 7 -5.59 9.40 -8.99
C ILE A 7 -4.32 9.95 -9.65
N ASP A 8 -4.35 10.17 -10.98
CA ASP A 8 -3.23 10.81 -11.71
C ASP A 8 -3.30 12.34 -11.57
N SER A 9 -4.44 12.85 -11.13
CA SER A 9 -4.57 14.22 -10.63
C SER A 9 -4.26 14.28 -9.13
N TYR A 10 -3.60 15.36 -8.71
CA TYR A 10 -3.37 15.62 -7.28
C TYR A 10 -4.66 15.61 -6.45
N ILE A 11 -5.80 15.97 -7.06
CA ILE A 11 -7.11 15.94 -6.41
C ILE A 11 -7.56 14.49 -6.15
N GLY A 12 -7.42 13.59 -7.12
CA GLY A 12 -7.76 12.18 -6.92
C GLY A 12 -6.82 11.46 -5.96
N LEU A 13 -5.53 11.83 -5.97
CA LEU A 13 -4.58 11.37 -4.96
C LEU A 13 -5.02 11.79 -3.55
N ALA A 14 -5.40 13.07 -3.36
CA ALA A 14 -5.87 13.56 -2.06
C ALA A 14 -7.10 12.80 -1.56
N HIS A 15 -8.10 12.59 -2.42
CA HIS A 15 -9.29 11.81 -2.06
C HIS A 15 -8.96 10.36 -1.70
N THR A 16 -7.97 9.76 -2.36
CA THR A 16 -7.48 8.42 -2.02
C THR A 16 -6.88 8.40 -0.61
N LEU A 17 -6.03 9.38 -0.28
CA LEU A 17 -5.44 9.50 1.06
C LEU A 17 -6.51 9.70 2.14
N PHE A 18 -7.54 10.51 1.88
CA PHE A 18 -8.66 10.69 2.83
C PHE A 18 -9.45 9.40 3.06
N ALA A 19 -9.72 8.63 2.01
CA ALA A 19 -10.37 7.32 2.17
C ALA A 19 -9.52 6.35 3.01
N LEU A 20 -8.19 6.38 2.86
CA LEU A 20 -7.28 5.57 3.68
C LEU A 20 -7.27 6.01 5.15
N GLU A 21 -7.43 7.32 5.43
CA GLU A 21 -7.57 7.85 6.79
C GLU A 21 -8.85 7.32 7.47
N ASP A 22 -9.97 7.39 6.75
CA ASP A 22 -11.27 6.95 7.27
C ASP A 22 -11.33 5.44 7.52
N ILE A 23 -10.82 4.65 6.57
CA ILE A 23 -10.97 3.18 6.57
C ILE A 23 -9.87 2.50 7.39
N TYR A 24 -8.61 2.92 7.22
CA TYR A 24 -7.45 2.20 7.76
C TYR A 24 -6.72 2.95 8.88
N GLY A 25 -7.10 4.20 9.15
CA GLY A 25 -6.45 5.02 10.17
C GLY A 25 -5.12 5.61 9.69
N LEU A 26 -4.95 5.82 8.39
CA LEU A 26 -3.88 6.68 7.87
C LEU A 26 -3.99 8.07 8.48
N THR A 27 -2.86 8.68 8.80
CA THR A 27 -2.76 10.03 9.34
C THR A 27 -1.50 10.69 8.80
N VAL A 28 -1.44 12.01 8.89
CA VAL A 28 -0.28 12.80 8.51
C VAL A 28 0.38 13.38 9.76
N GLU A 29 1.70 13.24 9.87
CA GLU A 29 2.51 13.85 10.94
C GLU A 29 3.70 14.60 10.31
N GLU A 30 4.16 15.67 10.95
CA GLU A 30 5.38 16.39 10.58
C GLU A 30 6.53 15.92 11.48
N THR A 31 7.67 15.55 10.90
CA THR A 31 8.87 15.20 11.67
C THR A 31 9.49 16.44 12.30
N PRO A 32 10.35 16.30 13.34
CA PRO A 32 11.07 17.44 13.91
C PRO A 32 11.91 18.23 12.89
N ASP A 33 12.27 17.60 11.77
CA ASP A 33 13.07 18.19 10.68
C ASP A 33 12.19 18.85 9.59
N GLY A 34 10.86 18.88 9.75
CA GLY A 34 9.91 19.52 8.84
C GLY A 34 9.44 18.64 7.67
N GLU A 35 9.71 17.33 7.70
CA GLU A 35 9.25 16.41 6.66
C GLU A 35 7.82 15.92 6.95
N ILE A 36 6.97 15.92 5.93
CA ILE A 36 5.61 15.37 6.04
C ILE A 36 5.64 13.85 5.85
N CYS A 37 5.19 13.12 6.86
CA CYS A 37 5.17 11.68 6.91
C CYS A 37 3.74 11.14 7.03
N LEU A 38 3.50 10.02 6.36
CA LEU A 38 2.28 9.23 6.53
C LEU A 38 2.48 8.20 7.65
N LYS A 39 1.49 8.06 8.52
CA LYS A 39 1.50 7.13 9.65
C LYS A 39 0.17 6.42 9.80
N ILE A 40 0.21 5.14 10.14
CA ILE A 40 -0.98 4.37 10.47
C ILE A 40 -1.19 4.38 11.99
N LYS A 41 -2.34 4.87 12.47
CA LYS A 41 -2.74 4.70 13.86
C LYS A 41 -3.40 3.33 14.04
N ASN A 42 -2.88 2.52 14.96
CA ASN A 42 -3.45 1.21 15.29
C ASN A 42 -4.70 1.34 16.18
N ASN A 43 -5.76 1.95 15.65
CA ASN A 43 -6.99 2.21 16.38
C ASN A 43 -8.28 1.81 15.63
N ARG A 44 -8.19 1.28 14.40
CA ARG A 44 -9.35 0.79 13.63
C ARG A 44 -9.50 -0.75 13.62
N GLY A 45 -8.71 -1.46 14.43
CA GLY A 45 -8.78 -2.92 14.56
C GLY A 45 -8.27 -3.67 13.33
N ARG A 46 -9.03 -4.68 12.87
CA ARG A 46 -8.58 -5.65 11.85
C ARG A 46 -8.12 -5.03 10.53
N SER A 47 -8.78 -3.98 10.06
CA SER A 47 -8.39 -3.30 8.81
C SER A 47 -7.00 -2.68 8.91
N THR A 48 -6.68 -2.07 10.06
CA THR A 48 -5.34 -1.53 10.32
C THR A 48 -4.29 -2.65 10.41
N GLU A 49 -4.61 -3.77 11.05
CA GLU A 49 -3.69 -4.90 11.17
C GLU A 49 -3.29 -5.49 9.80
N GLU A 50 -4.25 -5.65 8.88
CA GLU A 50 -3.97 -6.13 7.53
C GLU A 50 -3.13 -5.13 6.72
N LEU A 51 -3.44 -3.83 6.80
CA LEU A 51 -2.62 -2.80 6.15
C LEU A 51 -1.19 -2.78 6.71
N LEU A 52 -1.03 -2.89 8.03
CA LEU A 52 0.29 -2.93 8.67
C LEU A 52 1.13 -4.12 8.18
N LYS A 53 0.52 -5.27 7.92
CA LYS A 53 1.22 -6.43 7.33
C LYS A 53 1.73 -6.12 5.93
N ILE A 54 0.89 -5.52 5.07
CA ILE A 54 1.26 -5.12 3.72
C ILE A 54 2.44 -4.13 3.76
N LEU A 55 2.34 -3.11 4.62
CA LEU A 55 3.39 -2.09 4.78
C LEU A 55 4.68 -2.68 5.35
N ALA A 56 4.61 -3.65 6.27
CA ALA A 56 5.77 -4.33 6.80
C ALA A 56 6.49 -5.17 5.72
N ALA A 57 5.74 -5.93 4.91
CA ALA A 57 6.29 -6.68 3.80
C ALA A 57 6.96 -5.76 2.77
N TRP A 58 6.31 -4.64 2.43
CA TRP A 58 6.90 -3.64 1.55
C TRP A 58 8.18 -3.04 2.14
N LYS A 59 8.16 -2.64 3.41
CA LYS A 59 9.35 -2.11 4.10
C LYS A 59 10.52 -3.09 4.06
N GLU A 60 10.28 -4.38 4.32
CA GLU A 60 11.31 -5.41 4.27
C GLU A 60 11.97 -5.48 2.89
N GLN A 61 11.19 -5.52 1.82
CA GLN A 61 11.72 -5.59 0.45
C GLN A 61 12.45 -4.30 0.06
N ALA A 62 11.96 -3.14 0.48
CA ALA A 62 12.64 -1.86 0.26
C ALA A 62 14.00 -1.79 0.99
N ASP A 63 14.07 -2.28 2.23
CA ASP A 63 15.31 -2.33 3.01
C ASP A 63 16.32 -3.32 2.40
N LYS A 64 15.87 -4.48 1.89
CA LYS A 64 16.70 -5.42 1.13
C LYS A 64 17.25 -4.80 -0.16
N CYS A 65 16.42 -4.06 -0.89
CA CYS A 65 16.87 -3.36 -2.09
C CYS A 65 17.88 -2.25 -1.76
N LYS A 66 17.63 -1.49 -0.68
CA LYS A 66 18.51 -0.39 -0.24
C LYS A 66 19.87 -0.88 0.26
N SER A 67 19.92 -2.05 0.89
CA SER A 67 21.15 -2.68 1.36
C SER A 67 21.92 -3.42 0.27
N GLY A 68 21.31 -3.64 -0.90
CA GLY A 68 21.88 -4.41 -2.01
C GLY A 68 21.74 -5.92 -1.89
N GLU A 69 20.94 -6.41 -0.93
CA GLU A 69 20.60 -7.84 -0.80
C GLU A 69 19.79 -8.34 -2.01
N ILE A 70 18.93 -7.49 -2.56
CA ILE A 70 18.23 -7.73 -3.82
C ILE A 70 18.47 -6.57 -4.80
N THR A 71 18.37 -6.86 -6.10
CA THR A 71 18.47 -5.82 -7.14
C THR A 71 17.18 -5.01 -7.22
N LYS A 72 17.26 -3.83 -7.84
CA LYS A 72 16.08 -3.01 -8.16
C LYS A 72 15.09 -3.78 -9.02
N ASP A 73 15.57 -4.55 -10.00
CA ASP A 73 14.69 -5.34 -10.87
C ASP A 73 13.94 -6.43 -10.09
N THR A 74 14.60 -7.11 -9.14
CA THR A 74 13.94 -8.09 -8.26
C THR A 74 12.91 -7.42 -7.34
N TYR A 75 13.22 -6.24 -6.80
CA TYR A 75 12.27 -5.46 -6.02
C TYR A 75 11.06 -5.00 -6.86
N ASP A 76 11.29 -4.53 -8.08
CA ASP A 76 10.24 -4.09 -9.00
C ASP A 76 9.37 -5.28 -9.42
N GLU A 77 9.97 -6.43 -9.74
CA GLU A 77 9.25 -7.67 -10.03
C GLU A 77 8.37 -8.10 -8.85
N TRP A 78 8.86 -8.02 -7.61
CA TRP A 78 8.06 -8.29 -6.42
C TRP A 78 6.86 -7.33 -6.31
N ARG A 79 7.07 -6.02 -6.51
CA ARG A 79 5.99 -5.01 -6.44
C ARG A 79 4.91 -5.23 -7.49
N TYR A 80 5.29 -5.51 -8.74
CA TYR A 80 4.33 -5.72 -9.83
C TYR A 80 3.54 -7.02 -9.71
N ASN A 81 4.07 -8.00 -8.98
CA ASN A 81 3.43 -9.31 -8.81
C ASN A 81 2.86 -9.51 -7.40
N TYR A 82 2.83 -8.49 -6.55
CA TYR A 82 2.27 -8.62 -5.20
C TYR A 82 0.80 -9.11 -5.24
N PRO A 83 0.39 -10.08 -4.41
CA PRO A 83 1.12 -10.76 -3.33
C PRO A 83 1.80 -12.08 -3.74
N LYS A 84 1.87 -12.42 -5.03
CA LYS A 84 2.30 -13.73 -5.55
C LYS A 84 3.69 -14.17 -5.05
N TYR A 85 4.63 -13.24 -4.91
CA TYR A 85 6.00 -13.49 -4.44
C TYR A 85 6.24 -13.06 -2.99
N ASP A 86 5.19 -12.72 -2.24
CA ASP A 86 5.33 -12.42 -0.83
C ASP A 86 5.62 -13.71 -0.05
N THR A 87 6.88 -13.89 0.32
CA THR A 87 7.40 -15.05 1.07
C THR A 87 7.35 -14.84 2.58
N THR A 88 6.91 -13.66 3.03
CA THR A 88 6.65 -13.44 4.45
C THR A 88 5.55 -14.44 4.85
N ARG A 89 5.84 -15.34 5.78
CA ARG A 89 4.91 -16.37 6.32
C ARG A 89 3.65 -15.78 6.99
N ILE A 90 3.41 -14.49 6.82
CA ILE A 90 2.25 -13.73 7.27
C ILE A 90 0.99 -14.18 6.53
N TRP A 91 1.13 -14.62 5.27
CA TRP A 91 0.03 -15.07 4.42
C TRP A 91 -0.24 -16.57 4.51
N ALA A 92 -0.71 -17.05 5.67
CA ALA A 92 -1.45 -18.34 5.70
C ALA A 92 -2.85 -18.21 5.07
N LYS A 93 -3.33 -16.98 4.89
CA LYS A 93 -4.58 -16.61 4.23
C LYS A 93 -4.38 -15.24 3.60
N VAL A 94 -4.30 -15.20 2.27
CA VAL A 94 -4.40 -14.03 1.35
C VAL A 94 -5.15 -12.86 2.01
N PRO A 95 -4.77 -11.57 1.78
CA PRO A 95 -5.53 -10.44 2.32
C PRO A 95 -6.97 -10.69 1.96
N SER A 96 -7.91 -10.54 2.91
CA SER A 96 -9.31 -10.95 2.74
C SER A 96 -9.68 -10.74 1.29
N GLN A 97 -10.02 -11.81 0.56
CA GLN A 97 -10.09 -11.78 -0.91
C GLN A 97 -10.81 -10.52 -1.40
N GLU A 98 -11.84 -10.07 -0.67
CA GLU A 98 -12.54 -8.79 -0.84
C GLU A 98 -11.66 -7.52 -0.83
N LEU A 99 -10.70 -7.36 0.08
CA LEU A 99 -9.76 -6.24 0.11
C LEU A 99 -8.75 -6.32 -1.03
N SER A 100 -8.22 -7.53 -1.28
CA SER A 100 -7.31 -7.75 -2.40
C SER A 100 -8.02 -7.47 -3.72
N ASP A 101 -9.25 -7.97 -3.89
CA ASP A 101 -10.11 -7.78 -5.05
C ASP A 101 -10.58 -6.33 -5.14
N ALA A 102 -10.89 -5.66 -4.03
CA ALA A 102 -11.28 -4.24 -4.04
C ALA A 102 -10.13 -3.34 -4.49
N MET A 103 -8.90 -3.63 -4.04
CA MET A 103 -7.72 -2.93 -4.54
C MET A 103 -7.42 -3.32 -6.00
N VAL A 104 -7.43 -4.60 -6.34
CA VAL A 104 -7.20 -5.07 -7.72
C VAL A 104 -8.21 -4.46 -8.67
N GLU A 105 -9.52 -4.47 -8.37
CA GLU A 105 -10.54 -3.82 -9.19
C GLU A 105 -10.40 -2.29 -9.20
N ALA A 106 -10.05 -1.65 -8.09
CA ALA A 106 -9.80 -0.21 -8.06
C ALA A 106 -8.58 0.21 -8.92
N PHE A 107 -7.61 -0.69 -9.13
CA PHE A 107 -6.37 -0.40 -9.85
C PHE A 107 -6.20 -1.18 -11.18
N LYS A 108 -7.17 -2.03 -11.57
CA LYS A 108 -7.09 -2.97 -12.71
C LYS A 108 -6.87 -2.29 -14.05
N ASP A 109 -7.52 -1.15 -14.24
CA ASP A 109 -7.46 -0.38 -15.49
C ASP A 109 -6.21 0.52 -15.55
N LYS A 110 -5.55 0.77 -14.42
CA LYS A 110 -4.31 1.58 -14.35
C LYS A 110 -3.02 0.77 -14.53
N LEU A 111 -3.10 -0.57 -14.46
CA LEU A 111 -1.97 -1.47 -14.74
C LEU A 111 -1.81 -1.80 -16.23
N LYS A 112 -2.81 -1.47 -17.07
CA LYS A 112 -2.78 -1.76 -18.51
C LYS A 112 -2.11 -0.68 -19.36
N ASP A 113 -1.96 0.52 -18.81
CA ASP A 113 -1.44 1.69 -19.53
C ASP A 113 -0.04 2.12 -19.04
N MET A 114 0.73 1.22 -18.41
CA MET A 114 2.13 1.42 -18.02
C MET A 114 3.10 0.57 -18.86
#